data_AF-A0A6B2GKA3-F1
#
_entry.id   AF-A0A6B2GKA3-F1
#
_cell.length_a   1.000
_cell.length_b   1.000
_cell.length_c   1.000
_cell.angle_alpha   90.00
_cell.angle_beta   90.00
_cell.angle_gamma   90.00
#
_symmetry.space_group_name_H-M   'P 1'
#
loop_
_entity.id
_entity.type
_entity.pdbx_description
1 polymer ?
#
loop_
_entity_poly.entity_id
_entity_poly.type
_entity_poly.pdbx_seq_one_letter_code
_entity_poly.pdbx_strand_id
1 'polypeptide(L)'
;DGAGILNELEFKSIEQKLINYADSTSTQIVLATINTTNDDDINLYATEWAQKWGIGQKGKDNGVFILVAFKDRKISIRSGYGTEALL
;
A
#
# COMPACT_ATOMS: atom_id res chain seq x y z
N ASP A 1 9.16 2.45 6.88
CA ASP A 1 8.36 3.46 7.59
C ASP A 1 8.95 4.84 7.33
N GLY A 2 8.31 5.66 6.48
CA GLY A 2 8.81 6.99 6.13
C GLY A 2 8.45 8.07 7.16
N ALA A 3 7.56 7.73 8.10
CA ALA A 3 7.01 8.69 9.06
C ALA A 3 7.37 8.36 10.52
N GLY A 4 7.96 7.20 10.79
CA GLY A 4 8.49 6.82 12.12
C GLY A 4 7.40 6.60 13.17
N ILE A 5 6.23 6.12 12.75
CA ILE A 5 5.00 6.12 13.55
C ILE A 5 4.70 4.74 14.11
N LEU A 6 5.13 3.69 13.42
CA LEU A 6 4.93 2.32 13.86
C LEU A 6 6.11 1.92 14.72
N ASN A 7 5.86 1.42 15.93
CA ASN A 7 6.92 0.76 16.67
C ASN A 7 7.31 -0.57 15.96
N GLU A 8 8.49 -1.12 16.25
CA GLU A 8 8.98 -2.33 15.56
C GLU A 8 8.02 -3.52 15.65
N LEU A 9 7.28 -3.66 16.75
CA LEU A 9 6.32 -4.75 16.94
C LEU A 9 5.08 -4.57 16.08
N GLU A 10 4.57 -3.34 15.98
CA GLU A 10 3.44 -2.99 15.12
C GLU A 10 3.81 -3.16 13.64
N PHE A 11 4.99 -2.69 13.25
CA PHE A 11 5.50 -2.85 11.89
C PHE A 11 5.60 -4.33 11.53
N LYS A 12 6.23 -5.16 12.37
CA LYS A 12 6.32 -6.62 12.15
C LYS A 12 4.97 -7.30 12.09
N SER A 13 4.02 -6.92 12.95
CA SER A 13 2.68 -7.51 12.97
C SER A 13 1.91 -7.21 11.68
N ILE A 14 2.01 -5.97 11.18
CA ILE A 14 1.40 -5.57 9.92
C ILE A 14 2.11 -6.26 8.75
N GLU A 15 3.44 -6.23 8.71
CA GLU A 15 4.25 -6.90 7.69
C GLU A 15 3.90 -8.39 7.58
N GLN A 16 3.85 -9.10 8.71
CA GLN A 16 3.52 -10.53 8.72
C GLN A 16 2.10 -10.79 8.20
N LYS A 17 1.12 -9.94 8.52
CA LYS A 17 -0.24 -10.05 7.97
C LYS A 17 -0.27 -9.83 6.47
N LEU A 18 0.48 -8.83 5.97
CA LEU A 18 0.56 -8.53 4.56
C LEU A 18 1.24 -9.67 3.78
N ILE A 19 2.31 -10.26 4.32
CA ILE A 19 2.98 -11.43 3.76
C ILE A 19 2.01 -12.62 3.67
N ASN A 20 1.32 -12.94 4.77
CA ASN A 20 0.39 -14.08 4.78
C ASN A 20 -0.75 -13.91 3.76
N TYR A 21 -1.24 -12.68 3.56
CA TYR A 21 -2.28 -12.40 2.57
C TYR A 21 -1.74 -12.48 1.14
N ALA A 22 -0.55 -11.91 0.89
CA ALA A 22 0.14 -11.98 -0.39
C ALA A 22 0.39 -13.44 -0.83
N ASP A 23 0.87 -14.28 0.09
CA ASP A 23 1.15 -15.71 -0.16
C ASP A 23 -0.11 -16.50 -0.52
N SER A 24 -1.23 -16.23 0.17
CA SER A 24 -2.49 -16.97 -0.05
C SER A 24 -3.28 -16.52 -1.29
N THR A 25 -3.09 -15.28 -1.74
CA THR A 25 -3.83 -14.70 -2.88
C THR A 25 -2.97 -14.54 -4.13
N SER A 26 -1.69 -14.91 -4.07
CA SER A 26 -0.70 -14.61 -5.12
C SER A 26 -0.72 -13.12 -5.49
N THR A 27 -0.86 -12.22 -4.52
CA THR A 27 -0.83 -10.76 -4.74
C THR A 27 0.50 -10.16 -4.27
N GLN A 28 0.81 -8.94 -4.69
CA GLN A 28 1.95 -8.20 -4.14
C GLN A 28 1.43 -6.98 -3.39
N ILE A 29 1.60 -6.95 -2.07
CA ILE A 29 1.13 -5.83 -1.24
C ILE A 29 2.31 -4.98 -0.79
N VAL A 30 2.21 -3.66 -0.96
CA VAL A 30 3.18 -2.69 -0.47
C VAL A 30 2.48 -1.65 0.38
N LEU A 31 3.01 -1.41 1.58
CA LEU A 31 2.56 -0.38 2.51
C LEU A 31 3.59 0.74 2.58
N ALA A 32 3.15 1.97 2.33
CA ALA A 32 3.92 3.19 2.50
C ALA A 32 3.25 4.11 3.54
N THR A 33 4.07 4.75 4.38
CA THR A 33 3.63 5.69 5.40
C THR A 33 4.29 7.05 5.16
N ILE A 34 3.49 8.11 5.17
CA ILE A 34 3.92 9.50 5.08
C ILE A 34 3.30 10.32 6.22
N ASN A 35 3.94 11.43 6.58
CA ASN A 35 3.42 12.30 7.63
C ASN A 35 2.14 13.03 7.18
N THR A 36 2.14 13.62 5.99
CA THR A 36 1.03 14.40 5.44
C THR A 36 1.13 14.41 3.91
N THR A 37 -0.01 14.60 3.26
CA THR A 37 -0.17 14.92 1.83
C THR A 37 -0.12 16.41 1.55
N ASN A 38 0.01 17.27 2.58
CA ASN A 38 -0.10 18.73 2.47
C ASN A 38 -1.41 19.16 1.79
N ASP A 39 -2.52 18.54 2.20
CA ASP A 39 -3.88 18.75 1.65
C ASP A 39 -4.12 18.31 0.20
N ASP A 40 -3.11 17.78 -0.50
CA ASP A 40 -3.30 17.15 -1.80
C ASP A 40 -4.11 15.84 -1.69
N ASP A 41 -4.53 15.33 -2.86
CA ASP A 41 -5.29 14.09 -2.92
C ASP A 41 -4.39 12.86 -2.72
N ILE A 42 -4.53 12.22 -1.56
CA ILE A 42 -3.85 10.96 -1.21
C ILE A 42 -4.05 9.87 -2.26
N ASN A 43 -5.20 9.88 -2.94
CA ASN A 43 -5.55 8.92 -3.95
C ASN A 43 -4.74 9.07 -5.23
N LEU A 44 -4.40 10.32 -5.59
CA LEU A 44 -3.54 10.62 -6.72
C LEU A 44 -2.09 10.22 -6.39
N TYR A 45 -1.59 10.61 -5.22
CA TYR A 45 -0.27 10.18 -4.74
C TYR A 45 -0.11 8.66 -4.74
N ALA A 46 -1.11 7.95 -4.20
CA ALA A 46 -1.06 6.50 -4.13
C ALA A 46 -1.01 5.87 -5.53
N THR A 47 -1.77 6.38 -6.49
CA THR A 47 -1.75 5.90 -7.88
C THR A 47 -0.39 6.17 -8.54
N GLU A 48 0.13 7.39 -8.45
CA GLU A 48 1.42 7.76 -9.04
C GLU A 48 2.56 6.92 -8.47
N TRP A 49 2.58 6.69 -7.17
CA TRP A 49 3.62 5.90 -6.51
C TRP A 49 3.50 4.42 -6.84
N ALA A 50 2.28 3.88 -6.84
CA ALA A 50 2.04 2.50 -7.26
C ALA A 50 2.55 2.24 -8.68
N GLN A 51 2.28 3.16 -9.61
CA GLN A 51 2.78 3.09 -10.99
C GLN A 51 4.30 3.24 -11.06
N LYS A 52 4.86 4.26 -10.39
CA LYS A 52 6.31 4.55 -10.42
C LYS A 52 7.13 3.41 -9.83
N TRP A 53 6.62 2.73 -8.81
CA TRP A 53 7.30 1.59 -8.17
C TRP A 53 7.00 0.26 -8.86
N GLY A 54 6.09 0.25 -9.84
CA GLY A 54 5.70 -0.96 -10.57
C GLY A 54 5.12 -2.02 -9.65
N ILE A 55 4.21 -1.63 -8.75
CA ILE A 55 3.60 -2.55 -7.78
C ILE A 55 2.71 -3.56 -8.51
N GLY A 56 3.03 -4.85 -8.38
CA GLY A 56 2.36 -5.95 -9.05
C GLY A 56 3.29 -6.71 -9.99
N GLN A 57 2.90 -7.94 -10.34
CA GLN A 57 3.66 -8.77 -11.28
C GLN A 57 3.24 -8.46 -12.71
N LYS A 58 4.21 -8.29 -13.61
CA LYS A 58 3.98 -8.06 -15.04
C LYS A 58 3.04 -9.13 -15.62
N GLY A 59 1.91 -8.70 -16.19
CA GLY A 59 0.93 -9.58 -16.82
C GLY A 59 -0.03 -10.28 -15.85
N LYS A 60 0.08 -10.03 -14.54
CA LYS A 60 -0.93 -10.46 -13.55
C LYS A 60 -1.66 -9.30 -12.90
N ASP A 61 -1.07 -8.10 -12.90
CA ASP A 61 -1.64 -6.85 -12.36
C ASP A 61 -2.28 -7.03 -10.97
N ASN A 62 -1.64 -7.86 -10.16
CA ASN A 62 -2.09 -8.32 -8.84
C ASN A 62 -1.47 -7.50 -7.69
N GLY A 63 -1.08 -6.26 -7.99
CA GLY A 63 -0.51 -5.34 -7.02
C GLY A 63 -1.58 -4.73 -6.12
N VAL A 64 -1.24 -4.51 -4.86
CA VAL A 64 -2.00 -3.69 -3.91
C VAL A 64 -1.03 -2.72 -3.26
N PHE A 65 -1.30 -1.44 -3.38
CA PHE A 65 -0.54 -0.36 -2.75
C PHE A 65 -1.40 0.34 -1.71
N ILE A 66 -0.89 0.40 -0.47
CA ILE A 66 -1.55 1.06 0.65
C ILE A 66 -0.70 2.26 1.04
N LEU A 67 -1.29 3.45 1.00
CA LEU A 67 -0.66 4.69 1.45
C LEU A 67 -1.39 5.22 2.68
N VAL A 68 -0.64 5.47 3.75
CA VAL A 68 -1.16 6.06 4.99
C VAL A 68 -0.54 7.43 5.20
N ALA A 69 -1.36 8.48 5.21
CA ALA A 69 -0.97 9.84 5.60
C ALA A 69 -1.44 10.11 7.03
N PHE A 70 -0.54 9.96 7.98
CA PHE A 70 -0.93 9.82 9.39
C PHE A 70 -1.48 11.10 10.03
N LYS A 71 -0.81 12.24 9.84
CA LYS A 71 -1.27 13.52 10.42
C LYS A 71 -2.59 13.95 9.81
N ASP A 72 -2.79 13.61 8.54
CA ASP A 72 -4.02 13.92 7.81
C ASP A 72 -5.14 12.92 8.14
N ARG A 73 -4.81 11.79 8.79
CA ARG A 73 -5.71 10.66 9.06
C ARG A 73 -6.38 10.14 7.79
N LYS A 74 -5.65 10.16 6.68
CA LYS A 74 -6.12 9.68 5.37
C LYS A 74 -5.43 8.37 5.03
N ILE A 75 -6.17 7.47 4.39
CA ILE A 75 -5.67 6.21 3.85
C ILE A 75 -6.13 6.08 2.40
N SER A 76 -5.25 5.58 1.54
CA SER A 76 -5.60 5.18 0.18
C SER A 76 -5.15 3.75 -0.07
N ILE A 77 -6.01 2.99 -0.75
CA ILE A 77 -5.74 1.62 -1.18
C ILE A 77 -5.94 1.59 -2.68
N ARG A 78 -4.91 1.15 -3.40
CA ARG A 78 -4.89 1.04 -4.86
C ARG A 78 -4.57 -0.38 -5.27
N SER A 79 -5.44 -0.98 -6.05
CA SER A 79 -5.24 -2.30 -6.66
C SER A 79 -4.89 -2.17 -8.13
N GLY A 80 -4.11 -3.12 -8.64
CA GLY A 80 -4.00 -3.35 -10.07
C GLY A 80 -5.27 -3.99 -10.64
N TYR A 81 -5.42 -3.93 -11.96
CA TYR A 81 -6.59 -4.46 -12.66
C TYR A 81 -6.84 -5.96 -12.42
N GLY A 82 -5.80 -6.74 -12.15
CA GLY A 82 -5.93 -8.17 -11.84
C GLY A 82 -6.46 -8.47 -10.44
N THR A 83 -6.50 -7.47 -9.54
CA THR A 83 -7.04 -7.59 -8.17
C THR A 83 -8.41 -6.94 -8.01
N GLU A 84 -8.94 -6.23 -9.01
CA GLU A 84 -10.28 -5.61 -8.96
C GLU A 84 -11.42 -6.64 -8.86
N ALA A 85 -11.23 -7.87 -9.34
CA ALA A 85 -12.24 -8.93 -9.23
C ALA A 85 -12.38 -9.51 -7.81
N LEU A 86 -11.47 -9.17 -6.89
CA LEU A 86 -11.37 -9.72 -5.53
C LEU A 86 -11.63 -8.69 -4.41
N LEU A 87 -11.68 -7.40 -4.72
CA LEU A 87 -11.84 -6.28 -3.77
C LEU A 87 -13.27 -5.75 -3.75
#